data_AF-A0A354VCH9-F1
#
_entry.id   AF-A0A354VCH9-F1
#
_cell.length_a   1.000
_cell.length_b   1.000
_cell.length_c   1.000
_cell.angle_alpha   90.00
_cell.angle_beta   90.00
_cell.angle_gamma   90.00
#
_symmetry.space_group_name_H-M   'P 1'
#
loop_
_entity.id
_entity.type
_entity.pdbx_description
1 polymer ?
#
loop_
_entity_poly.entity_id
_entity_poly.type
_entity_poly.pdbx_seq_one_letter_code
_entity_poly.pdbx_strand_id
1 'polypeptide(L)'
;MPAFICTTCGCQYPNTEAPPAGCLICKDDRQSVGPGLDHAAGDALEPWPFETIYGGWWDRVIPQRAKMMMTASVEQYVEAVTGSLEIFESAIV
;
A
#
# COMPACT_ATOMS: atom_id res chain seq x y z
N MET A 1 7.84 16.60 -10.07
CA MET A 1 7.62 15.44 -10.97
C MET A 1 6.74 14.47 -10.21
N PRO A 2 5.56 14.08 -10.73
CA PRO A 2 4.65 13.21 -10.01
C PRO A 2 5.26 11.82 -9.81
N ALA A 3 5.11 11.26 -8.62
CA ALA A 3 5.36 9.83 -8.40
C ALA A 3 4.14 9.05 -8.91
N PHE A 4 4.37 8.01 -9.72
CA PHE A 4 3.31 7.15 -10.23
C PHE A 4 3.13 5.94 -9.32
N ILE A 5 1.91 5.69 -8.85
CA ILE A 5 1.55 4.52 -8.06
C ILE A 5 0.68 3.62 -8.92
N CYS A 6 1.01 2.33 -8.96
CA CYS A 6 0.14 1.35 -9.61
C CYS A 6 -1.08 1.06 -8.73
N THR A 7 -2.28 1.42 -9.19
CA THR A 7 -3.54 1.20 -8.45
C THR A 7 -3.91 -0.28 -8.27
N THR A 8 -3.18 -1.20 -8.90
CA THR A 8 -3.42 -2.65 -8.77
C THR A 8 -2.58 -3.29 -7.65
N CYS A 9 -1.30 -2.92 -7.53
CA CYS A 9 -0.37 -3.54 -6.58
C CYS A 9 0.21 -2.57 -5.55
N GLY A 10 -0.06 -1.27 -5.67
CA GLY A 10 0.47 -0.23 -4.78
C GLY A 10 1.94 0.10 -4.93
N CYS A 11 2.67 -0.53 -5.87
CA CYS A 11 4.05 -0.18 -6.12
C CYS A 11 4.17 1.28 -6.60
N GLN A 12 4.93 2.07 -5.86
CA GLN A 12 5.36 3.41 -6.25
C GLN A 12 6.63 3.34 -7.10
N TYR A 13 6.59 4.02 -8.24
CA TYR A 13 7.75 4.19 -9.12
C TYR A 13 8.56 5.44 -8.75
N PRO A 14 9.87 5.48 -9.09
CA PRO A 14 10.65 6.70 -9.00
C PRO A 14 9.98 7.86 -9.74
N ASN A 15 10.27 9.09 -9.31
CA ASN A 15 9.76 10.30 -9.97
C ASN A 15 10.22 10.33 -11.44
N THR A 16 9.26 10.32 -12.36
CA THR A 16 9.49 10.43 -13.81
C THR A 16 8.53 11.46 -14.40
N GLU A 17 8.81 11.94 -15.61
CA GLU A 17 7.91 12.87 -16.31
C GLU A 17 6.66 12.18 -16.88
N ALA A 18 6.77 10.89 -17.19
CA ALA A 18 5.69 10.06 -17.71
C ALA A 18 5.63 8.71 -16.98
N PRO A 19 4.44 8.08 -16.87
CA PRO A 19 4.30 6.77 -16.25
C PRO A 19 5.02 5.68 -17.06
N PRO A 20 5.46 4.58 -16.42
CA PRO A 20 5.99 3.43 -17.15
C PRO A 20 4.90 2.85 -18.07
N ALA A 21 5.31 2.26 -19.20
CA ALA A 21 4.41 1.62 -20.18
C ALA A 21 3.59 0.44 -19.59
N GLY A 22 3.93 -0.01 -18.38
CA GLY A 22 3.12 -0.89 -17.56
C GLY A 22 3.85 -1.21 -16.25
N CYS A 23 3.12 -1.73 -15.28
CA CYS A 23 3.70 -2.08 -13.98
C CYS A 23 4.62 -3.31 -14.12
N LEU A 24 5.91 -3.16 -13.86
CA LEU A 24 6.87 -4.28 -13.89
C LEU A 24 6.62 -5.28 -12.76
N ILE A 25 6.09 -4.83 -11.62
CA ILE A 25 5.72 -5.71 -10.49
C ILE A 25 4.53 -6.60 -10.87
N CYS A 26 3.46 -6.04 -11.44
CA CYS A 26 2.31 -6.85 -11.87
C CYS A 26 2.63 -7.77 -13.05
N LYS A 27 3.70 -7.48 -13.80
CA LYS A 27 4.19 -8.32 -14.91
C LYS A 27 5.22 -9.36 -14.45
N ASP A 28 5.63 -9.35 -13.19
CA ASP A 28 6.55 -10.33 -12.64
C ASP A 28 5.77 -11.57 -12.21
N ASP A 29 6.01 -12.70 -12.89
CA ASP A 29 5.30 -13.96 -12.65
C ASP A 29 5.49 -14.51 -11.21
N ARG A 30 6.47 -14.01 -10.46
CA ARG A 30 6.70 -14.38 -9.06
C ARG A 30 5.75 -13.66 -8.11
N GLN A 31 5.12 -12.58 -8.54
CA GLN A 31 4.14 -11.85 -7.76
C GLN A 31 2.77 -12.47 -8.00
N SER A 32 2.38 -13.42 -7.15
CA SER A 32 1.06 -14.07 -7.18
C SER A 32 -0.06 -13.15 -6.65
N VAL A 33 -0.08 -11.90 -7.10
CA VAL A 33 -1.07 -10.89 -6.70
C VAL A 33 -1.99 -10.59 -7.87
N GLY A 34 -3.22 -11.10 -7.80
CA GLY A 34 -4.24 -10.79 -8.80
C GLY A 34 -4.71 -9.33 -8.70
N PRO A 35 -5.37 -8.79 -9.74
CA PRO A 35 -5.93 -7.45 -9.67
C PRO A 35 -6.98 -7.35 -8.54
N GLY A 36 -6.84 -6.34 -7.67
CA GLY A 36 -7.73 -6.08 -6.52
C GLY A 36 -7.21 -6.54 -5.14
N LEU A 37 -5.93 -6.88 -5.03
CA LEU A 37 -5.37 -7.45 -3.80
C LEU A 37 -5.25 -6.44 -2.63
N ASP A 38 -5.28 -5.14 -2.88
CA ASP A 38 -5.22 -4.13 -1.81
C ASP A 38 -6.44 -4.21 -0.88
N HIS A 39 -7.64 -4.33 -1.44
CA HIS A 39 -8.86 -4.57 -0.68
C HIS A 39 -8.93 -6.03 -0.19
N ALA A 40 -8.61 -7.00 -1.05
CA ALA A 40 -8.72 -8.41 -0.71
C ALA A 40 -7.74 -8.86 0.37
N ALA A 41 -6.56 -8.25 0.49
CA ALA A 41 -5.61 -8.55 1.56
C ALA A 41 -6.10 -8.03 2.92
N GLY A 42 -6.66 -6.82 2.96
CA GLY A 42 -7.29 -6.28 4.17
C GLY A 42 -8.44 -7.17 4.64
N ASP A 43 -9.33 -7.53 3.72
CA ASP A 43 -10.47 -8.41 3.98
C ASP A 43 -10.04 -9.82 4.42
N ALA A 44 -9.00 -10.39 3.79
CA ALA A 44 -8.49 -11.72 4.16
C ALA A 44 -7.89 -11.76 5.58
N LEU A 45 -7.42 -10.61 6.08
CA LEU A 45 -6.87 -10.47 7.42
C LEU A 45 -7.93 -10.14 8.48
N GLU A 46 -9.15 -9.76 8.07
CA GLU A 46 -10.24 -9.38 8.97
C GLU A 46 -10.63 -10.45 9.99
N PRO A 47 -10.65 -11.76 9.68
CA PRO A 47 -10.97 -12.79 10.67
C PRO A 47 -9.87 -13.03 11.72
N TRP A 48 -8.63 -12.64 11.45
CA TRP A 48 -7.48 -13.05 12.28
C TRP A 48 -7.20 -12.06 13.41
N PRO A 49 -7.16 -12.50 14.68
CA PRO A 49 -6.78 -11.64 15.80
C PRO A 49 -5.25 -11.58 15.92
N PHE A 50 -4.65 -10.45 15.57
CA PHE A 50 -3.22 -10.20 15.74
C PHE A 50 -2.96 -8.83 16.37
N GLU A 51 -1.97 -8.76 17.25
CA GLU A 51 -1.60 -7.53 17.97
C GLU A 51 -0.27 -6.93 17.47
N THR A 52 0.54 -7.75 16.80
CA THR A 52 1.89 -7.42 16.34
C THR A 52 2.05 -7.76 14.85
N ILE A 53 2.72 -6.88 14.09
CA ILE A 53 3.17 -7.14 12.71
C ILE A 53 4.70 -7.13 12.70
N TYR A 54 5.29 -8.17 12.13
CA TYR A 54 6.74 -8.28 11.89
C TYR A 54 7.03 -8.03 10.41
N GLY A 55 7.90 -7.06 10.12
CA GLY A 55 8.38 -6.79 8.77
C GLY A 55 9.47 -7.76 8.31
N GLY A 56 9.65 -7.85 7.00
CA GLY A 56 10.72 -8.65 6.38
C GLY A 56 12.12 -8.01 6.44
N TRP A 57 12.26 -6.86 7.10
CA TRP A 57 13.51 -6.12 7.25
C TRP A 57 13.72 -5.70 8.71
N TRP A 58 14.98 -5.48 9.12
CA TRP A 58 15.29 -5.09 10.49
C TRP A 58 14.61 -3.76 10.89
N ASP A 59 14.31 -3.64 12.18
CA ASP A 59 13.69 -2.45 12.81
C ASP A 59 12.32 -2.04 12.22
N ARG A 60 11.59 -2.98 11.59
CA ARG A 60 10.23 -2.77 11.06
C ARG A 60 9.23 -3.67 11.76
N VAL A 61 8.98 -3.41 13.03
CA VAL A 61 7.97 -4.13 13.83
C VAL A 61 6.92 -3.13 14.30
N ILE A 62 5.64 -3.47 14.15
CA ILE A 62 4.52 -2.79 14.83
C ILE A 62 4.20 -3.63 16.06
N PRO A 63 4.74 -3.28 17.24
CA PRO A 63 4.72 -4.19 18.39
C PRO A 63 3.32 -4.35 19.00
N GLN A 64 2.45 -3.36 18.82
CA GLN A 64 1.14 -3.26 19.45
C GLN A 64 0.15 -2.56 18.50
N ARG A 65 -1.14 -2.83 18.70
CA ARG A 65 -2.27 -2.25 17.97
C ARG A 65 -2.18 -2.47 16.46
N ALA A 66 -1.49 -3.52 16.04
CA ALA A 66 -1.13 -3.71 14.64
C ALA A 66 -2.36 -3.86 13.73
N LYS A 67 -3.42 -4.52 14.20
CA LYS A 67 -4.68 -4.62 13.43
C LYS A 67 -5.35 -3.27 13.21
N MET A 68 -5.40 -2.41 14.24
CA MET A 68 -5.94 -1.06 14.14
C MET A 68 -5.12 -0.20 13.18
N MET A 69 -3.78 -0.25 13.29
CA MET A 69 -2.89 0.51 12.40
C MET A 69 -2.99 0.04 10.95
N MET A 70 -3.10 -1.27 10.72
CA MET A 70 -3.30 -1.84 9.39
C MET A 70 -4.61 -1.36 8.76
N THR A 71 -5.74 -1.43 9.49
CA THR A 71 -7.04 -0.96 8.99
C THR A 71 -6.99 0.52 8.60
N ALA A 72 -6.48 1.38 9.49
CA ALA A 72 -6.35 2.81 9.21
C ALA A 72 -5.42 3.07 7.99
N SER A 73 -4.35 2.29 7.85
CA SER A 73 -3.45 2.40 6.71
C SER A 73 -4.11 1.98 5.39
N VAL A 74 -4.94 0.93 5.40
CA VAL A 74 -5.68 0.48 4.21
C VAL A 74 -6.68 1.56 3.78
N GLU A 75 -7.44 2.12 4.72
CA GLU A 75 -8.39 3.22 4.45
C GLU A 75 -7.68 4.43 3.81
N GLN A 76 -6.61 4.91 4.42
CA GLN A 76 -5.81 6.03 3.89
C GLN A 76 -5.25 5.74 2.50
N TYR A 77 -4.80 4.50 2.28
CA TYR A 77 -4.25 4.09 1.00
C TYR A 77 -5.33 4.09 -0.09
N VAL A 78 -6.52 3.57 0.19
CA VAL A 78 -7.66 3.55 -0.74
C VAL A 78 -8.08 4.97 -1.14
N GLU A 79 -8.19 5.89 -0.17
CA GLU A 79 -8.51 7.29 -0.46
C GLU A 79 -7.45 7.94 -1.35
N ALA A 80 -6.17 7.67 -1.11
CA ALA A 80 -5.06 8.22 -1.89
C ALA A 80 -5.06 7.73 -3.34
N VAL A 81 -5.26 6.42 -3.59
CA VAL A 81 -5.20 5.85 -4.95
C VAL A 81 -6.48 6.08 -5.76
N THR A 82 -7.61 6.32 -5.10
CA THR A 82 -8.87 6.69 -5.77
C THR A 82 -9.00 8.19 -6.03
N GLY A 83 -8.08 9.00 -5.53
CA GLY A 83 -8.10 10.47 -5.69
C GLY A 83 -9.14 11.17 -4.81
N SER A 84 -9.61 10.52 -3.73
CA SER A 84 -10.57 11.07 -2.78
C SER A 84 -9.91 11.78 -1.59
N LEU A 85 -8.58 11.66 -1.46
CA LEU A 85 -7.80 12.33 -0.42
C LEU A 85 -7.46 13.78 -0.83
N GLU A 86 -7.89 14.78 -0.05
CA GLU A 86 -7.32 16.13 -0.14
C GLU A 86 -5.90 16.11 0.43
N ILE A 87 -4.89 16.22 -0.44
CA ILE A 87 -3.49 16.28 -0.01
C ILE A 87 -3.25 17.66 0.62
N PHE A 88 -3.37 17.76 1.94
CA PHE A 88 -2.84 18.92 2.67
C PHE A 88 -1.31 18.85 2.63
N GLU A 89 -0.71 19.62 1.73
CA GLU A 89 0.73 19.82 1.61
C GLU A 89 1.28 20.55 2.87
N SER A 90 1.34 19.90 4.05
CA SER A 90 1.98 20.51 5.25
C SER A 90 2.28 19.60 6.47
N ALA A 91 2.41 18.28 6.34
CA ALA A 91 2.75 17.43 7.51
C ALA A 91 4.05 16.62 7.35
N ILE A 92 5.11 17.26 6.83
CA ILE A 92 6.49 16.88 7.13
C ILE A 92 7.20 18.13 7.63
N VAL A 93 7.10 18.38 8.94
CA VAL A 93 8.08 19.11 9.74
C VAL A 93 8.30 18.32 11.02
#